data_AF-I8ICU4-F1
#
_entry.id   AF-I8ICU4-F1
#
_cell.length_a   1.000
_cell.length_b   1.000
_cell.length_c   1.000
_cell.angle_alpha   90.00
_cell.angle_beta   90.00
_cell.angle_gamma   90.00
#
_symmetry.space_group_name_H-M   'P 1'
#
loop_
_entity.id
_entity.type
_entity.pdbx_description
1 polymer ?
#
loop_
_entity_poly.entity_id
_entity_poly.type
_entity_poly.pdbx_seq_one_letter_code
_entity_poly.pdbx_strand_id
1 'polypeptide(L)'
;MPRPFLTNSDGLRPVCLRCQQASRNCQWSNRSPREQQSRSPTTPDQSLTTRPRSAEYVSTKNPEAALRNPHIATIFRYYIEHLAGWYDLNDVKRHFGDIVPSCARRNSLLLSAILAFAAASQSSSFLKKDLWDLAESYHLESVQALLQLTENPDEFRTGETLAAICLLRSYEIISQNVSCQNHLQGSYSLLASRPAGLEAGLLSAGFWNYLREDITVALIERRSLMIELSQEHLPPTVEGEDDLANRITYLLGKVINRCLNQDASPLEQHEWHSLGDELDTWRASLPASFEPIGTPGLYGQSNFPCLWTVSGWHASSLQYYHTALAILSIAEPMQTGMNTLQQIQLINNFEKKLNHHAVQVSALAIFSNSAPVWVNSFGPISFCGPWLRDSQRVHELIEETRKWGSKTGWPVASIVESLSRSGTRG
;
A
#
# COMPACT_ATOMS: atom_id res chain seq x y z
N MET A 1 19.25 25.24 0.84
CA MET A 1 18.41 26.11 0.00
C MET A 1 16.96 25.68 0.15
N PRO A 2 15.99 26.58 0.40
CA PRO A 2 14.58 26.17 0.47
C PRO A 2 14.03 25.94 -0.95
N ARG A 3 13.35 24.81 -1.17
CA ARG A 3 12.67 24.45 -2.44
C ARG A 3 11.59 25.50 -2.79
N PRO A 4 11.48 25.97 -4.05
CA PRO A 4 10.36 26.82 -4.46
C PRO A 4 9.09 25.98 -4.65
N PHE A 5 7.95 26.53 -4.24
CA PHE A 5 6.62 25.92 -4.44
C PHE A 5 6.31 25.80 -5.93
N LEU A 6 5.82 24.63 -6.34
CA LEU A 6 5.43 24.29 -7.71
C LEU A 6 4.44 25.32 -8.28
N THR A 7 4.87 26.11 -9.26
CA THR A 7 4.00 26.90 -10.13
C THR A 7 3.54 26.02 -11.29
N ASN A 8 2.26 26.06 -11.63
CA ASN A 8 1.78 25.46 -12.88
C ASN A 8 2.41 26.20 -14.08
N SER A 9 2.44 25.55 -15.24
CA SER A 9 3.07 26.00 -16.50
C SER A 9 2.61 27.39 -17.01
N ASP A 10 1.56 27.96 -16.41
CA ASP A 10 0.96 29.24 -16.81
C ASP A 10 1.37 30.40 -15.87
N GLY A 11 2.30 30.17 -14.93
CA GLY A 11 2.82 31.18 -14.01
C GLY A 11 1.88 31.59 -12.86
N LEU A 12 0.69 30.97 -12.79
CA LEU A 12 -0.26 31.16 -11.70
C LEU A 12 -0.01 30.16 -10.56
N ARG A 13 -0.11 30.64 -9.32
CA ARG A 13 0.03 29.80 -8.12
C ARG A 13 -1.14 28.81 -8.02
N PRO A 14 -0.91 27.55 -7.64
CA PRO A 14 -1.98 26.57 -7.49
C PRO A 14 -3.02 27.02 -6.45
N VAL A 15 -4.30 26.83 -6.78
CA VAL A 15 -5.44 27.05 -5.88
C VAL A 15 -5.73 25.74 -5.17
N CYS A 16 -5.83 25.74 -3.83
CA CYS A 16 -6.18 24.51 -3.12
C CYS A 16 -7.64 24.10 -3.41
N LEU A 17 -7.92 22.79 -3.38
CA LEU A 17 -9.24 22.22 -3.68
C LEU A 17 -10.38 22.89 -2.88
N ARG A 18 -10.10 23.27 -1.62
CA ARG A 18 -11.05 23.95 -0.74
C ARG A 18 -11.41 25.37 -1.20
N CYS A 19 -10.45 26.11 -1.74
CA CYS A 19 -10.67 27.45 -2.29
C CYS A 19 -11.35 27.38 -3.66
N GLN A 20 -11.03 26.36 -4.47
CA GLN A 20 -11.67 26.08 -5.75
C GLN A 20 -13.16 25.76 -5.62
N GLN A 21 -13.53 24.91 -4.65
CA GLN A 21 -14.93 24.54 -4.40
C GLN A 21 -15.77 25.70 -3.82
N ALA A 22 -15.13 26.66 -3.16
CA ALA A 22 -15.81 27.79 -2.52
C ALA A 22 -15.75 29.09 -3.33
N SER A 23 -15.20 29.07 -4.56
CA SER A 23 -14.97 30.27 -5.39
C SER A 23 -14.27 31.41 -4.64
N ARG A 24 -13.27 31.07 -3.80
CA ARG A 24 -12.51 32.04 -2.97
C ARG A 24 -11.05 32.10 -3.41
N ASN A 25 -10.45 33.29 -3.32
CA ASN A 25 -9.03 33.48 -3.58
C ASN A 25 -8.17 32.86 -2.47
N CYS A 26 -7.16 32.10 -2.86
CA CYS A 26 -6.26 31.41 -1.93
C CYS A 26 -5.20 32.39 -1.40
N GLN A 27 -5.27 32.76 -0.12
CA GLN A 27 -4.27 33.62 0.52
C GLN A 27 -3.10 32.79 1.04
N TRP A 28 -1.95 32.88 0.36
CA TRP A 28 -0.71 32.23 0.78
C TRP A 28 0.17 33.23 1.54
N SER A 29 0.50 32.94 2.79
CA SER A 29 1.36 33.79 3.63
C SER A 29 2.84 33.64 3.24
N ASN A 30 3.51 34.73 2.86
CA ASN A 30 4.95 34.78 2.60
C ASN A 30 5.72 35.18 3.89
N ARG A 31 5.89 34.29 4.87
CA ARG A 31 6.78 34.56 6.02
C ARG A 31 7.85 33.50 6.20
N SER A 32 9.05 33.95 6.59
CA SER A 32 10.25 33.12 6.71
C SER A 32 10.22 32.24 7.99
N PRO A 33 10.96 31.12 8.03
CA PRO A 33 10.82 30.12 9.10
C PRO A 33 11.24 30.59 10.51
N ARG A 34 11.95 31.72 10.65
CA ARG A 34 12.51 32.19 11.92
C ARG A 34 11.61 33.09 12.75
N GLU A 35 10.52 33.61 12.20
CA GLU A 35 9.58 34.46 12.96
C GLU A 35 8.39 33.70 13.56
N GLN A 36 8.29 32.38 13.34
CA GLN A 36 7.18 31.56 13.87
C GLN A 36 7.36 31.12 15.34
N GLN A 37 8.54 31.32 15.95
CA GLN A 37 8.79 30.88 17.34
C GLN A 37 8.39 31.89 18.42
N SER A 38 8.04 33.13 18.07
CA SER A 38 7.80 34.17 19.08
C SER A 38 6.58 35.04 18.73
N ARG A 39 5.39 34.44 18.77
CA ARG A 39 4.07 35.05 19.08
C ARG A 39 2.97 34.07 18.66
N SER A 40 2.51 33.27 19.59
CA SER A 40 1.20 32.62 19.49
C SER A 40 0.14 33.72 19.51
N PRO A 41 -0.73 33.88 18.50
CA PRO A 41 -1.95 34.64 18.67
C PRO A 41 -2.86 33.78 19.55
N THR A 42 -3.16 34.25 20.75
CA THR A 42 -4.27 33.76 21.56
C THR A 42 -5.54 33.92 20.74
N THR A 43 -5.94 32.84 20.08
CA THR A 43 -7.19 32.76 19.34
C THR A 43 -8.19 32.15 20.32
N PRO A 44 -9.42 32.67 20.45
CA PRO A 44 -10.39 32.13 21.39
C PRO A 44 -10.73 30.70 20.97
N ASP A 45 -10.42 29.76 21.85
CA ASP A 45 -11.06 28.45 22.05
C ASP A 45 -11.84 27.93 20.84
N GLN A 46 -11.12 27.40 19.84
CA GLN A 46 -11.74 26.47 18.89
C GLN A 46 -11.92 25.15 19.64
N SER A 47 -13.00 25.08 20.40
CA SER A 47 -13.63 23.81 20.76
C SER A 47 -13.65 22.93 19.51
N LEU A 48 -12.99 21.78 19.58
CA LEU A 48 -13.23 20.67 18.67
C LEU A 48 -14.75 20.52 18.60
N THR A 49 -15.34 20.86 17.46
CA THR A 49 -16.78 20.68 17.26
C THR A 49 -17.02 19.18 17.29
N THR A 50 -17.38 18.69 18.48
CA THR A 50 -17.72 17.29 18.73
C THR A 50 -18.93 17.00 17.85
N ARG A 51 -18.71 16.41 16.67
CA ARG A 51 -19.79 15.75 15.95
C ARG A 51 -20.44 14.77 16.92
N PRO A 52 -21.79 14.73 17.01
CA PRO A 52 -22.45 13.75 17.86
C PRO A 52 -21.99 12.35 17.42
N ARG A 53 -21.49 11.56 18.38
CA ARG A 53 -21.09 10.17 18.14
C ARG A 53 -22.30 9.38 17.65
N SER A 54 -22.08 8.40 16.78
CA SER A 54 -23.14 7.49 16.33
C SER A 54 -23.92 6.94 17.52
N ALA A 55 -25.24 6.80 17.39
CA ALA A 55 -26.09 6.23 18.43
C ALA A 55 -25.68 4.78 18.80
N GLU A 56 -24.95 4.11 17.91
CA GLU A 56 -24.45 2.74 18.07
C GLU A 56 -23.01 2.66 18.60
N TYR A 57 -22.36 3.80 18.86
CA TYR A 57 -20.97 3.85 19.32
C TYR A 57 -20.82 3.34 20.76
N VAL A 58 -19.82 2.48 20.98
CA VAL A 58 -19.42 1.96 22.29
C VAL A 58 -17.92 2.20 22.46
N SER A 59 -17.53 2.91 23.52
CA SER A 59 -16.09 3.21 23.73
C SER A 59 -15.27 1.94 23.97
N THR A 60 -14.05 1.91 23.43
CA THR A 60 -13.11 0.79 23.53
C THR A 60 -12.22 0.84 24.77
N LYS A 61 -12.34 1.87 25.61
CA LYS A 61 -11.53 2.04 26.84
C LYS A 61 -11.55 0.81 27.76
N ASN A 62 -12.65 0.05 27.75
CA ASN A 62 -12.72 -1.28 28.34
C ASN A 62 -13.01 -2.30 27.22
N PRO A 63 -11.98 -2.88 26.59
CA PRO A 63 -12.16 -3.74 25.42
C PRO A 63 -13.03 -4.97 25.70
N GLU A 64 -12.86 -5.63 26.86
CA GLU A 64 -13.66 -6.81 27.21
C GLU A 64 -15.13 -6.49 27.38
N ALA A 65 -15.46 -5.32 27.93
CA ALA A 65 -16.85 -4.87 28.04
C ALA A 65 -17.42 -4.48 26.67
N ALA A 66 -16.65 -3.77 25.83
CA ALA A 66 -17.07 -3.39 24.49
C ALA A 66 -17.37 -4.61 23.61
N LEU A 67 -16.54 -5.66 23.66
CA LEU A 67 -16.71 -6.90 22.91
C LEU A 67 -17.91 -7.75 23.36
N ARG A 68 -18.55 -7.45 24.49
CA ARG A 68 -19.83 -8.07 24.87
C ARG A 68 -21.03 -7.46 24.13
N ASN A 69 -20.87 -6.28 23.53
CA ASN A 69 -21.91 -5.71 22.70
C ASN A 69 -22.00 -6.48 21.36
N PRO A 70 -23.16 -7.04 20.97
CA PRO A 70 -23.29 -7.85 19.76
C PRO A 70 -22.90 -7.15 18.47
N HIS A 71 -23.17 -5.85 18.36
CA HIS A 71 -22.82 -5.07 17.17
C HIS A 71 -21.29 -4.93 17.04
N ILE A 72 -20.62 -4.61 18.14
CA ILE A 72 -19.15 -4.50 18.18
C ILE A 72 -18.48 -5.85 17.92
N ALA A 73 -18.99 -6.92 18.54
CA ALA A 73 -18.50 -8.26 18.32
C ALA A 73 -18.63 -8.70 16.85
N THR A 74 -19.70 -8.27 16.16
CA THR A 74 -19.90 -8.58 14.73
C THR A 74 -18.84 -7.89 13.86
N ILE A 75 -18.55 -6.61 14.10
CA ILE A 75 -17.50 -5.87 13.38
C ILE A 75 -16.12 -6.46 13.67
N PHE A 76 -15.84 -6.77 14.93
CA PHE A 76 -14.59 -7.40 15.33
C PHE A 76 -14.41 -8.78 14.70
N ARG A 77 -15.47 -9.58 14.61
CA ARG A 77 -15.42 -10.89 13.94
C ARG A 77 -15.19 -10.75 12.43
N TYR A 78 -15.80 -9.75 11.79
CA TYR A 78 -15.56 -9.46 10.37
C TYR A 78 -14.08 -9.20 10.08
N TYR A 79 -13.37 -8.47 10.96
CA TYR A 79 -11.92 -8.29 10.82
C TYR A 79 -11.18 -9.63 10.77
N ILE A 80 -11.43 -10.51 11.74
CA ILE A 80 -10.77 -11.82 11.87
C ILE A 80 -11.05 -12.68 10.63
N GLU A 81 -12.31 -12.72 10.19
CA GLU A 81 -12.78 -13.60 9.12
C GLU A 81 -12.37 -13.13 7.71
N HIS A 82 -12.26 -11.81 7.49
CA HIS A 82 -12.17 -11.27 6.13
C HIS A 82 -10.97 -10.35 5.87
N LEU A 83 -10.41 -9.71 6.89
CA LEU A 83 -9.41 -8.64 6.72
C LEU A 83 -8.03 -9.02 7.23
N ALA A 84 -7.93 -9.73 8.36
CA ALA A 84 -6.66 -10.08 8.98
C ALA A 84 -5.72 -10.82 8.02
N GLY A 85 -6.26 -11.71 7.19
CA GLY A 85 -5.49 -12.45 6.19
C GLY A 85 -4.78 -11.58 5.14
N TRP A 86 -5.19 -10.32 4.94
CA TRP A 86 -4.51 -9.41 4.00
C TRP A 86 -3.09 -9.07 4.48
N TYR A 87 -2.93 -8.93 5.79
CA TYR A 87 -1.68 -8.59 6.46
C TYR A 87 -0.75 -9.81 6.52
N ASP A 88 -1.34 -11.00 6.70
CA ASP A 88 -0.62 -12.26 6.90
C ASP A 88 -0.13 -12.93 5.60
N LEU A 89 -0.20 -12.25 4.44
CA LEU A 89 0.12 -12.85 3.13
C LEU A 89 1.49 -13.54 3.10
N ASN A 90 2.51 -12.92 3.70
CA ASN A 90 3.87 -13.45 3.82
C ASN A 90 4.25 -13.71 5.29
N ASP A 91 3.29 -14.11 6.11
CA ASP A 91 3.49 -14.35 7.54
C ASP A 91 2.90 -15.71 7.95
N VAL A 92 3.77 -16.72 8.03
CA VAL A 92 3.39 -18.09 8.43
C VAL A 92 2.79 -18.13 9.83
N LYS A 93 3.20 -17.21 10.71
CA LYS A 93 2.76 -17.14 12.10
C LYS A 93 1.44 -16.38 12.27
N ARG A 94 0.90 -15.82 11.18
CA ARG A 94 -0.41 -15.17 11.11
C ARG A 94 -0.62 -14.15 12.22
N HIS A 95 0.32 -13.24 12.42
CA HIS A 95 0.28 -12.35 13.59
C HIS A 95 -0.98 -11.47 13.59
N PHE A 96 -1.47 -11.02 12.43
CA PHE A 96 -2.69 -10.21 12.37
C PHE A 96 -3.96 -11.05 12.51
N GLY A 97 -3.94 -12.32 12.12
CA GLY A 97 -5.05 -13.27 12.30
C GLY A 97 -5.18 -13.81 13.73
N ASP A 98 -4.07 -14.08 14.39
CA ASP A 98 -4.06 -14.87 15.63
C ASP A 98 -3.63 -14.05 16.86
N ILE A 99 -2.63 -13.17 16.70
CA ILE A 99 -2.06 -12.40 17.83
C ILE A 99 -2.80 -11.06 18.02
N VAL A 100 -3.01 -10.30 16.95
CA VAL A 100 -3.66 -8.97 17.01
C VAL A 100 -5.06 -9.03 17.64
N PRO A 101 -5.96 -9.97 17.27
CA PRO A 101 -7.27 -10.07 17.92
C PRO A 101 -7.17 -10.43 19.41
N SER A 102 -6.19 -11.26 19.79
CA SER A 102 -5.95 -11.62 21.18
C SER A 102 -5.50 -10.39 21.99
N CYS A 103 -4.53 -9.62 21.48
CA CYS A 103 -4.07 -8.38 22.09
C CYS A 103 -5.18 -7.32 22.17
N ALA A 104 -6.02 -7.19 21.15
CA ALA A 104 -7.13 -6.23 21.11
C ALA A 104 -8.16 -6.43 22.23
N ARG A 105 -8.28 -7.64 22.79
CA ARG A 105 -9.15 -7.89 23.96
C ARG A 105 -8.70 -7.16 25.23
N ARG A 106 -7.46 -6.66 25.27
CA ARG A 106 -6.88 -5.94 26.42
C ARG A 106 -6.25 -4.61 26.04
N ASN A 107 -6.18 -4.28 24.75
CA ASN A 107 -5.58 -3.07 24.23
C ASN A 107 -6.65 -2.23 23.52
N SER A 108 -7.00 -1.07 24.11
CA SER A 108 -8.03 -0.16 23.58
C SER A 108 -7.66 0.40 22.21
N LEU A 109 -6.40 0.78 21.99
CA LEU A 109 -5.93 1.31 20.71
C LEU A 109 -6.07 0.27 19.58
N LEU A 110 -5.65 -0.97 19.83
CA LEU A 110 -5.81 -2.05 18.86
C LEU A 110 -7.28 -2.33 18.56
N LEU A 111 -8.12 -2.41 19.60
CA LEU A 111 -9.54 -2.65 19.39
C LEU A 111 -10.17 -1.52 18.55
N SER A 112 -9.92 -0.25 18.89
CA SER A 112 -10.46 0.87 18.13
C SER A 112 -9.95 0.90 16.70
N ALA A 113 -8.67 0.59 16.46
CA ALA A 113 -8.11 0.52 15.11
C ALA A 113 -8.74 -0.59 14.26
N ILE A 114 -8.92 -1.79 14.84
CA ILE A 114 -9.63 -2.91 14.20
C ILE A 114 -11.06 -2.51 13.84
N LEU A 115 -11.80 -1.91 14.77
CA LEU A 115 -13.20 -1.54 14.56
C LEU A 115 -13.34 -0.44 13.51
N ALA A 116 -12.45 0.55 13.51
CA ALA A 116 -12.41 1.60 12.49
C ALA A 116 -12.25 0.99 11.09
N PHE A 117 -11.22 0.18 10.90
CA PHE A 117 -10.92 -0.43 9.61
C PHE A 117 -12.02 -1.40 9.15
N ALA A 118 -12.49 -2.27 10.04
CA ALA A 118 -13.52 -3.26 9.70
C ALA A 118 -14.87 -2.64 9.39
N ALA A 119 -15.27 -1.59 10.11
CA ALA A 119 -16.51 -0.86 9.81
C ALA A 119 -16.41 -0.12 8.46
N ALA A 120 -15.27 0.52 8.16
CA ALA A 120 -15.04 1.16 6.88
C ALA A 120 -15.05 0.18 5.70
N SER A 121 -14.35 -0.96 5.80
CA SER A 121 -14.35 -1.99 4.75
C SER A 121 -15.74 -2.56 4.49
N GLN A 122 -16.51 -2.85 5.55
CA GLN A 122 -17.91 -3.29 5.39
C GLN A 122 -18.78 -2.21 4.75
N SER A 123 -18.61 -0.96 5.16
CA SER A 123 -19.34 0.16 4.58
C SER A 123 -19.06 0.31 3.08
N SER A 124 -17.79 0.22 2.67
CA SER A 124 -17.38 0.28 1.26
C SER A 124 -17.85 -0.93 0.45
N SER A 125 -17.77 -2.14 1.01
CA SER A 125 -18.12 -3.37 0.29
C SER A 125 -19.64 -3.58 0.17
N PHE A 126 -20.41 -3.19 1.20
CA PHE A 126 -21.86 -3.41 1.28
C PHE A 126 -22.71 -2.12 1.15
N LEU A 127 -22.08 -0.97 0.89
CA LEU A 127 -22.74 0.35 0.78
C LEU A 127 -23.58 0.75 2.02
N LYS A 128 -23.16 0.35 3.22
CA LYS A 128 -23.86 0.60 4.49
C LYS A 128 -23.43 1.92 5.14
N LYS A 129 -24.12 3.03 4.81
CA LYS A 129 -23.78 4.38 5.30
C LYS A 129 -23.59 4.50 6.81
N ASP A 130 -24.41 3.80 7.62
CA ASP A 130 -24.38 3.92 9.08
C ASP A 130 -23.05 3.43 9.69
N LEU A 131 -22.34 2.51 9.01
CA LEU A 131 -21.03 2.03 9.46
C LEU A 131 -19.91 3.05 9.24
N TRP A 132 -20.08 4.03 8.35
CA TRP A 132 -19.07 5.07 8.15
C TRP A 132 -18.92 5.99 9.36
N ASP A 133 -20.03 6.44 9.94
CA ASP A 133 -20.01 7.33 11.11
C ASP A 133 -19.40 6.61 12.33
N LEU A 134 -19.66 5.31 12.45
CA LEU A 134 -19.05 4.47 13.47
C LEU A 134 -17.55 4.27 13.24
N ALA A 135 -17.14 4.03 11.99
CA ALA A 135 -15.74 3.91 11.61
C ALA A 135 -14.94 5.20 11.90
N GLU A 136 -15.50 6.36 11.57
CA GLU A 136 -14.92 7.68 11.87
C GLU A 136 -14.76 7.89 13.38
N SER A 137 -15.76 7.45 14.18
CA SER A 137 -15.72 7.55 15.63
C SER A 137 -14.57 6.73 16.24
N TYR A 138 -14.36 5.50 15.77
CA TYR A 138 -13.26 4.65 16.24
C TYR A 138 -11.88 5.10 15.72
N HIS A 139 -11.82 5.62 14.50
CA HIS A 139 -10.61 6.24 13.98
C HIS A 139 -10.18 7.42 14.87
N LEU A 140 -11.12 8.31 15.22
CA LEU A 140 -10.85 9.44 16.12
C LEU A 140 -10.37 8.98 17.50
N GLU A 141 -11.01 7.96 18.09
CA GLU A 141 -10.58 7.37 19.37
C GLU A 141 -9.14 6.83 19.29
N SER A 142 -8.80 6.17 18.18
CA SER A 142 -7.46 5.63 17.96
C SER A 142 -6.40 6.73 17.81
N VAL A 143 -6.69 7.78 17.04
CA VAL A 143 -5.80 8.93 16.87
C VAL A 143 -5.56 9.64 18.20
N GLN A 144 -6.60 9.82 19.02
CA GLN A 144 -6.46 10.40 20.36
C GLN A 144 -5.56 9.56 21.27
N ALA A 145 -5.70 8.23 21.22
CA ALA A 145 -4.84 7.32 21.97
C ALA A 145 -3.38 7.36 21.47
N LEU A 146 -3.15 7.40 20.16
CA LEU A 146 -1.81 7.53 19.58
C LEU A 146 -1.13 8.84 19.99
N LEU A 147 -1.84 9.96 19.97
CA LEU A 147 -1.29 11.26 20.40
C LEU A 147 -0.80 11.22 21.85
N GLN A 148 -1.56 10.57 22.75
CA GLN A 148 -1.14 10.40 24.15
C GLN A 148 0.12 9.53 24.26
N LEU A 149 0.23 8.47 23.45
CA LEU A 149 1.41 7.59 23.45
C LEU A 149 2.67 8.27 22.89
N THR A 150 2.54 9.26 22.00
CA THR A 150 3.71 9.97 21.47
C THR A 150 4.49 10.78 22.51
N GLU A 151 3.90 11.02 23.69
CA GLU A 151 4.58 11.66 24.82
C GLU A 151 5.59 10.71 25.50
N ASN A 152 5.46 9.38 25.30
CA ASN A 152 6.29 8.34 25.92
C ASN A 152 6.92 7.41 24.85
N PRO A 153 8.18 7.63 24.42
CA PRO A 153 8.81 6.88 23.33
C PRO A 153 8.87 5.36 23.51
N ASP A 154 9.03 4.86 24.74
CA ASP A 154 9.14 3.43 25.03
C ASP A 154 7.78 2.71 24.92
N GLU A 155 6.69 3.38 25.34
CA GLU A 155 5.32 2.85 25.21
C GLU A 155 4.82 2.91 23.77
N PHE A 156 5.37 3.84 22.97
CA PHE A 156 5.06 3.99 21.56
C PHE A 156 5.67 2.88 20.70
N ARG A 157 6.86 2.38 21.02
CA ARG A 157 7.66 1.44 20.19
C ARG A 157 7.29 -0.05 20.39
N THR A 158 5.99 -0.35 20.41
CA THR A 158 5.46 -1.73 20.57
C THR A 158 4.86 -2.29 19.29
N GLY A 159 4.74 -3.61 19.19
CA GLY A 159 4.14 -4.27 18.03
C GLY A 159 2.66 -3.96 17.89
N GLU A 160 1.98 -3.83 19.02
CA GLU A 160 0.59 -3.42 19.10
C GLU A 160 0.38 -2.02 18.52
N THR A 161 1.25 -1.06 18.86
CA THR A 161 1.17 0.30 18.30
C THR A 161 1.40 0.28 16.79
N LEU A 162 2.41 -0.45 16.29
CA LEU A 162 2.67 -0.55 14.86
C LEU A 162 1.52 -1.23 14.10
N ALA A 163 0.96 -2.32 14.65
CA ALA A 163 -0.20 -2.99 14.07
C ALA A 163 -1.42 -2.06 14.03
N ALA A 164 -1.67 -1.29 15.09
CA ALA A 164 -2.72 -0.27 15.09
C ALA A 164 -2.52 0.77 13.99
N ILE A 165 -1.29 1.26 13.79
CA ILE A 165 -0.97 2.21 12.71
C ILE A 165 -1.22 1.62 11.33
N CYS A 166 -0.83 0.36 11.07
CA CYS A 166 -1.13 -0.33 9.82
C CYS A 166 -2.65 -0.41 9.55
N LEU A 167 -3.44 -0.78 10.57
CA LEU A 167 -4.89 -0.87 10.47
C LEU A 167 -5.53 0.50 10.18
N LEU A 168 -5.08 1.56 10.86
CA LEU A 168 -5.58 2.91 10.65
C LEU A 168 -5.20 3.45 9.27
N ARG A 169 -4.01 3.14 8.77
CA ARG A 169 -3.62 3.48 7.40
C ARG A 169 -4.50 2.78 6.37
N SER A 170 -4.83 1.52 6.59
CA SER A 170 -5.78 0.79 5.74
C SER A 170 -7.18 1.39 5.79
N TYR A 171 -7.63 1.87 6.95
CA TYR A 171 -8.86 2.68 7.07
C TYR A 171 -8.80 3.97 6.24
N GLU A 172 -7.70 4.73 6.30
CA GLU A 172 -7.52 5.97 5.53
C GLU A 172 -7.56 5.72 4.03
N ILE A 173 -6.95 4.63 3.56
CA ILE A 173 -7.00 4.23 2.16
C ILE A 173 -8.46 3.92 1.75
N ILE A 174 -9.16 3.06 2.48
CA ILE A 174 -10.54 2.68 2.15
C ILE A 174 -11.50 3.88 2.21
N SER A 175 -11.30 4.79 3.17
CA SER A 175 -12.15 5.98 3.35
C SER A 175 -11.91 7.09 2.34
N GLN A 176 -10.93 6.95 1.44
CA GLN A 176 -10.57 7.94 0.42
C GLN A 176 -10.29 9.34 1.00
N ASN A 177 -10.00 9.44 2.30
CA ASN A 177 -9.60 10.67 2.96
C ASN A 177 -8.09 10.89 2.77
N VAL A 178 -7.69 11.12 1.52
CA VAL A 178 -6.28 11.33 1.11
C VAL A 178 -5.65 12.53 1.82
N SER A 179 -6.44 13.51 2.27
CA SER A 179 -5.95 14.66 3.04
C SER A 179 -5.39 14.31 4.43
N CYS A 180 -5.71 13.13 4.97
CA CYS A 180 -5.31 12.70 6.31
C CYS A 180 -4.07 11.79 6.33
N GLN A 181 -3.62 11.26 5.18
CA GLN A 181 -2.45 10.39 5.11
C GLN A 181 -1.17 11.04 5.66
N ASN A 182 -1.14 12.37 5.82
CA ASN A 182 -0.04 13.11 6.42
C ASN A 182 0.11 12.93 7.94
N HIS A 183 -0.95 12.54 8.67
CA HIS A 183 -0.91 12.48 10.15
C HIS A 183 -0.26 11.19 10.68
N LEU A 184 -0.60 10.04 10.10
CA LEU A 184 0.03 8.75 10.46
C LEU A 184 1.40 8.58 9.79
N GLN A 185 1.71 9.36 8.75
CA GLN A 185 3.01 9.39 8.08
C GLN A 185 4.18 9.62 9.04
N GLY A 186 4.05 10.58 9.96
CA GLY A 186 5.10 10.89 10.93
C GLY A 186 5.28 9.79 11.99
N SER A 187 4.19 9.07 12.30
CA SER A 187 4.18 8.02 13.32
C SER A 187 5.00 6.78 12.90
N TYR A 188 5.05 6.48 11.59
CA TYR A 188 5.86 5.37 11.08
C TYR A 188 7.35 5.66 11.08
N SER A 189 7.79 6.84 10.64
CA SER A 189 9.23 7.20 10.65
C SER A 189 9.84 7.12 12.06
N LEU A 190 9.02 7.35 13.10
CA LEU A 190 9.41 7.20 14.51
C LEU A 190 9.55 5.74 14.98
N LEU A 191 8.89 4.79 14.29
CA LEU A 191 8.89 3.35 14.59
C LEU A 191 9.85 2.55 13.68
N ALA A 192 10.04 3.02 12.45
CA ALA A 192 10.88 2.39 11.43
C ALA A 192 12.38 2.64 11.63
N SER A 193 12.73 3.62 12.47
CA SER A 193 14.09 3.77 13.01
C SER A 193 14.34 2.73 14.11
N ARG A 194 14.40 1.45 13.74
CA ARG A 194 14.69 0.35 14.67
C ARG A 194 16.10 -0.21 14.46
N PRO A 195 16.79 -0.65 15.52
CA PRO A 195 18.13 -1.24 15.44
C PRO A 195 18.09 -2.64 14.82
N ALA A 196 19.20 -3.04 14.20
CA ALA A 196 19.45 -4.37 13.64
C ALA A 196 18.99 -5.53 14.56
N GLY A 197 18.35 -6.54 13.96
CA GLY A 197 18.01 -7.80 14.63
C GLY A 197 16.57 -7.88 15.15
N LEU A 198 15.58 -7.66 14.28
CA LEU A 198 14.19 -7.97 14.62
C LEU A 198 14.03 -9.44 14.99
N GLU A 199 13.91 -9.71 16.30
CA GLU A 199 13.36 -10.97 16.78
C GLU A 199 11.97 -11.19 16.18
N ALA A 200 11.66 -12.46 15.88
CA ALA A 200 10.39 -12.86 15.33
C ALA A 200 9.23 -12.41 16.24
N GLY A 201 8.31 -11.59 15.71
CA GLY A 201 7.17 -11.11 16.47
C GLY A 201 6.36 -10.04 15.74
N LEU A 202 5.37 -9.47 16.44
CA LEU A 202 4.38 -8.56 15.86
C LEU A 202 4.98 -7.29 15.23
N LEU A 203 6.12 -6.81 15.74
CA LEU A 203 6.84 -5.67 15.13
C LEU A 203 7.37 -6.00 13.73
N SER A 204 7.88 -7.22 13.53
CA SER A 204 8.36 -7.68 12.22
C SER A 204 7.20 -7.84 11.24
N ALA A 205 6.11 -8.46 11.69
CA ALA A 205 4.89 -8.58 10.89
C ALA A 205 4.34 -7.20 10.47
N GLY A 206 4.31 -6.24 11.40
CA GLY A 206 3.92 -4.86 11.13
C GLY A 206 4.83 -4.15 10.13
N PHE A 207 6.15 -4.33 10.22
CA PHE A 207 7.10 -3.77 9.25
C PHE A 207 6.83 -4.29 7.84
N TRP A 208 6.73 -5.61 7.67
CA TRP A 208 6.53 -6.22 6.36
C TRP A 208 5.19 -5.83 5.74
N ASN A 209 4.15 -5.73 6.57
CA ASN A 209 2.86 -5.23 6.10
C ASN A 209 2.94 -3.76 5.65
N TYR A 210 3.53 -2.89 6.48
CA TYR A 210 3.67 -1.48 6.12
C TYR A 210 4.44 -1.29 4.81
N LEU A 211 5.53 -2.06 4.62
CA LEU A 211 6.31 -2.02 3.39
C LEU A 211 5.45 -2.39 2.18
N ARG A 212 4.63 -3.44 2.25
CA ARG A 212 3.71 -3.83 1.16
C ARG A 212 2.65 -2.76 0.86
N GLU A 213 2.08 -2.14 1.89
CA GLU A 213 1.15 -1.03 1.74
C GLU A 213 1.83 0.18 1.09
N ASP A 214 3.05 0.54 1.49
CA ASP A 214 3.80 1.66 0.92
C ASP A 214 4.26 1.38 -0.52
N ILE A 215 4.67 0.15 -0.83
CA ILE A 215 4.88 -0.31 -2.21
C ILE A 215 3.61 -0.09 -3.04
N THR A 216 2.45 -0.50 -2.51
CA THR A 216 1.17 -0.35 -3.23
C THR A 216 0.88 1.11 -3.57
N VAL A 217 0.99 2.00 -2.59
CA VAL A 217 0.75 3.44 -2.81
C VAL A 217 1.83 4.05 -3.71
N ALA A 218 3.11 3.73 -3.50
CA ALA A 218 4.22 4.25 -4.29
C ALA A 218 4.12 3.88 -5.78
N LEU A 219 3.66 2.67 -6.09
CA LEU A 219 3.42 2.23 -7.47
C LEU A 219 2.25 2.97 -8.12
N ILE A 220 1.16 3.20 -7.37
CA ILE A 220 0.00 3.97 -7.84
C ILE A 220 0.38 5.43 -8.11
N GLU A 221 1.12 6.04 -7.20
CA GLU A 221 1.51 7.46 -7.26
C GLU A 221 2.79 7.73 -8.05
N ARG A 222 3.51 6.67 -8.45
CA ARG A 222 4.79 6.75 -9.18
C ARG A 222 5.85 7.58 -8.44
N ARG A 223 6.04 7.27 -7.15
CA ARG A 223 7.03 7.90 -6.27
C ARG A 223 7.94 6.85 -5.63
N SER A 224 9.00 7.31 -4.96
CA SER A 224 9.77 6.45 -4.04
C SER A 224 8.92 6.02 -2.84
N LEU A 225 9.39 5.01 -2.12
CA LEU A 225 8.84 4.67 -0.82
C LEU A 225 9.06 5.82 0.17
N MET A 226 8.20 5.87 1.18
CA MET A 226 8.36 6.73 2.34
C MET A 226 9.21 6.09 3.43
N ILE A 227 9.40 4.76 3.38
CA ILE A 227 10.30 4.02 4.24
C ILE A 227 11.72 3.97 3.66
N GLU A 228 12.70 4.22 4.52
CA GLU A 228 14.10 3.94 4.21
C GLU A 228 14.41 2.46 4.44
N LEU A 229 15.01 1.83 3.43
CA LEU A 229 15.36 0.41 3.47
C LEU A 229 16.84 0.23 3.75
N SER A 230 17.17 -0.48 4.83
CA SER A 230 18.51 -0.95 5.14
C SER A 230 18.60 -2.47 4.96
N GLN A 231 19.80 -3.00 4.74
CA GLN A 231 20.01 -4.47 4.70
C GLN A 231 19.74 -5.12 6.06
N GLU A 232 19.79 -4.35 7.16
CA GLU A 232 19.54 -4.83 8.52
C GLU A 232 18.08 -5.26 8.76
N HIS A 233 17.16 -4.86 7.88
CA HIS A 233 15.75 -5.28 7.93
C HIS A 233 15.52 -6.71 7.43
N LEU A 234 16.49 -7.30 6.74
CA LEU A 234 16.37 -8.66 6.22
C LEU A 234 16.79 -9.67 7.28
N PRO A 235 16.11 -10.83 7.36
CA PRO A 235 16.57 -11.94 8.18
C PRO A 235 18.01 -12.32 7.80
N PRO A 236 18.88 -12.61 8.79
CA PRO A 236 20.27 -12.99 8.53
C PRO A 236 20.39 -14.32 7.78
N THR A 237 19.39 -15.19 7.93
CA THR A 237 19.30 -16.50 7.28
C THR A 237 17.88 -16.71 6.77
N VAL A 238 17.75 -17.38 5.63
CA VAL A 238 16.46 -17.83 5.09
C VAL A 238 16.07 -19.12 5.80
N GLU A 239 15.01 -19.08 6.60
CA GLU A 239 14.47 -20.23 7.33
C GLU A 239 13.27 -20.86 6.61
N GLY A 240 12.51 -20.05 5.87
CA GLY A 240 11.28 -20.47 5.20
C GLY A 240 11.01 -19.78 3.86
N GLU A 241 9.95 -20.22 3.18
CA GLU A 241 9.49 -19.61 1.92
C GLU A 241 8.90 -18.20 2.14
N ASP A 242 8.43 -17.89 3.34
CA ASP A 242 7.98 -16.56 3.73
C ASP A 242 9.15 -15.55 3.78
N ASP A 243 10.34 -15.99 4.18
CA ASP A 243 11.55 -15.17 4.08
C ASP A 243 11.89 -14.86 2.62
N LEU A 244 11.72 -15.83 1.70
CA LEU A 244 11.90 -15.60 0.26
C LEU A 244 10.86 -14.61 -0.28
N ALA A 245 9.61 -14.67 0.19
CA ALA A 245 8.54 -13.74 -0.17
C ALA A 245 8.78 -12.32 0.38
N ASN A 246 9.30 -12.21 1.61
CA ASN A 246 9.71 -10.95 2.20
C ASN A 246 10.97 -10.38 1.51
N ARG A 247 11.90 -11.24 1.07
CA ARG A 247 13.10 -10.83 0.31
C ARG A 247 12.74 -10.13 -1.00
N ILE A 248 11.79 -10.64 -1.79
CA ILE A 248 11.38 -9.94 -3.02
C ILE A 248 10.58 -8.67 -2.74
N THR A 249 9.82 -8.64 -1.65
CA THR A 249 9.17 -7.40 -1.17
C THR A 249 10.21 -6.31 -0.90
N TYR A 250 11.32 -6.66 -0.22
CA TYR A 250 12.44 -5.76 -0.01
C TYR A 250 13.14 -5.34 -1.31
N LEU A 251 13.43 -6.29 -2.22
CA LEU A 251 14.09 -5.99 -3.49
C LEU A 251 13.26 -5.07 -4.38
N LEU A 252 11.94 -5.29 -4.47
CA LEU A 252 11.03 -4.37 -5.16
C LEU A 252 11.08 -2.97 -4.53
N GLY A 253 11.08 -2.88 -3.20
CA GLY A 253 11.22 -1.61 -2.50
C GLY A 253 12.54 -0.88 -2.81
N LYS A 254 13.66 -1.61 -2.89
CA LYS A 254 14.96 -1.06 -3.34
C LYS A 254 14.87 -0.50 -4.76
N VAL A 255 14.29 -1.27 -5.68
CA VAL A 255 14.10 -0.86 -7.08
C VAL A 255 13.22 0.40 -7.17
N ILE A 256 12.11 0.46 -6.43
CA ILE A 256 11.24 1.65 -6.34
C ILE A 256 12.02 2.87 -5.86
N ASN A 257 12.77 2.74 -4.75
CA ASN A 257 13.53 3.86 -4.19
C ASN A 257 14.60 4.39 -5.14
N ARG A 258 15.25 3.52 -5.91
CA ARG A 258 16.30 3.94 -6.86
C ARG A 258 15.75 4.49 -8.17
N CYS A 259 14.66 3.90 -8.69
CA CYS A 259 14.16 4.17 -10.05
C CYS A 259 12.97 5.15 -10.10
N LEU A 260 12.19 5.29 -9.02
CA LEU A 260 11.01 6.17 -8.97
C LEU A 260 11.22 7.42 -8.11
N ASN A 261 12.45 7.65 -7.64
CA ASN A 261 12.81 8.90 -6.98
C ASN A 261 13.10 9.99 -8.02
N GLN A 262 12.22 11.00 -8.08
CA GLN A 262 12.31 12.10 -9.04
C GLN A 262 13.54 13.01 -8.83
N ASP A 263 14.05 13.06 -7.60
CA ASP A 263 15.21 13.88 -7.24
C ASP A 263 16.55 13.13 -7.42
N ALA A 264 16.53 11.84 -7.76
CA ALA A 264 17.73 11.01 -7.92
C ALA A 264 18.41 11.25 -9.27
N SER A 265 19.73 11.03 -9.31
CA SER A 265 20.45 10.98 -10.58
C SER A 265 19.97 9.82 -11.45
N PRO A 266 20.14 9.91 -12.79
CA PRO A 266 19.90 8.77 -13.67
C PRO A 266 20.58 7.50 -13.18
N LEU A 267 19.96 6.36 -13.42
CA LEU A 267 20.53 5.07 -13.04
C LEU A 267 21.80 4.79 -13.85
N GLU A 268 22.91 4.48 -13.18
CA GLU A 268 24.12 4.10 -13.89
C GLU A 268 24.05 2.65 -14.37
N GLN A 269 24.80 2.31 -15.42
CA GLN A 269 24.81 0.97 -16.01
C GLN A 269 25.18 -0.12 -14.99
N HIS A 270 26.16 0.17 -14.12
CA HIS A 270 26.61 -0.78 -13.12
C HIS A 270 25.56 -1.01 -12.02
N GLU A 271 24.85 0.04 -11.59
CA GLU A 271 23.75 -0.05 -10.63
C GLU A 271 22.57 -0.83 -11.22
N TRP A 272 22.24 -0.57 -12.49
CA TRP A 272 21.19 -1.30 -13.21
C TRP A 272 21.49 -2.79 -13.28
N HIS A 273 22.72 -3.17 -13.64
CA HIS A 273 23.15 -4.58 -13.63
C HIS A 273 23.09 -5.18 -12.22
N SER A 274 23.60 -4.48 -11.21
CA SER A 274 23.56 -4.97 -9.82
C SER A 274 22.14 -5.26 -9.34
N LEU A 275 21.17 -4.38 -9.64
CA LEU A 275 19.77 -4.60 -9.27
C LEU A 275 19.15 -5.78 -10.03
N GLY A 276 19.50 -5.94 -11.31
CA GLY A 276 19.12 -7.11 -12.11
C GLY A 276 19.67 -8.41 -11.55
N ASP A 277 20.96 -8.45 -11.23
CA ASP A 277 21.65 -9.62 -10.69
C ASP A 277 21.06 -10.05 -9.34
N GLU A 278 20.67 -9.10 -8.48
CA GLU A 278 19.98 -9.40 -7.21
C GLU A 278 18.62 -10.08 -7.44
N LEU A 279 17.84 -9.61 -8.44
CA LEU A 279 16.54 -10.20 -8.80
C LEU A 279 16.70 -11.59 -9.42
N ASP A 280 17.70 -11.77 -10.29
CA ASP A 280 17.99 -13.05 -10.93
C ASP A 280 18.50 -14.08 -9.92
N THR A 281 19.35 -13.65 -8.98
CA THR A 281 19.80 -14.47 -7.86
C THR A 281 18.62 -14.91 -7.00
N TRP A 282 17.70 -13.99 -6.67
CA TRP A 282 16.49 -14.34 -5.95
C TRP A 282 15.64 -15.35 -6.74
N ARG A 283 15.41 -15.12 -8.03
CA ARG A 283 14.59 -16.03 -8.87
C ARG A 283 15.21 -17.43 -8.98
N ALA A 284 16.53 -17.52 -9.12
CA ALA A 284 17.25 -18.79 -9.19
C ALA A 284 17.27 -19.56 -7.86
N SER A 285 17.08 -18.87 -6.73
CA SER A 285 17.03 -19.50 -5.40
C SER A 285 15.69 -20.13 -5.04
N LEU A 286 14.64 -19.90 -5.83
CA LEU A 286 13.29 -20.32 -5.48
C LEU A 286 13.11 -21.85 -5.60
N PRO A 287 12.43 -22.48 -4.62
CA PRO A 287 12.00 -23.86 -4.75
C PRO A 287 10.90 -24.02 -5.81
N ALA A 288 10.70 -25.25 -6.27
CA ALA A 288 9.70 -25.58 -7.30
C ALA A 288 8.25 -25.24 -6.92
N SER A 289 7.96 -25.05 -5.62
CA SER A 289 6.66 -24.59 -5.10
C SER A 289 6.26 -23.20 -5.60
N PHE A 290 7.23 -22.35 -5.97
CA PHE A 290 6.98 -21.04 -6.57
C PHE A 290 6.60 -21.12 -8.05
N GLU A 291 6.80 -22.25 -8.73
CA GLU A 291 6.47 -22.35 -10.15
C GLU A 291 4.94 -22.36 -10.36
N PRO A 292 4.39 -21.42 -11.14
CA PRO A 292 2.96 -21.39 -11.42
C PRO A 292 2.50 -22.63 -12.19
N ILE A 293 1.34 -23.13 -11.82
CA ILE A 293 0.69 -24.25 -12.46
C ILE A 293 -0.20 -23.71 -13.59
N GLY A 294 0.13 -24.09 -14.82
CA GLY A 294 -0.64 -23.74 -16.01
C GLY A 294 -1.76 -24.74 -16.29
N THR A 295 -3.02 -24.32 -16.15
CA THR A 295 -4.19 -25.21 -16.40
C THR A 295 -5.23 -24.54 -17.32
N PRO A 296 -4.97 -24.46 -18.64
CA PRO A 296 -5.92 -23.87 -19.58
C PRO A 296 -7.32 -24.49 -19.45
N GLY A 297 -8.36 -23.66 -19.30
CA GLY A 297 -9.76 -24.08 -19.21
C GLY A 297 -10.30 -24.33 -17.81
N LEU A 298 -9.48 -24.34 -16.76
CA LEU A 298 -9.93 -24.59 -15.38
C LEU A 298 -10.94 -23.54 -14.88
N TYR A 299 -10.72 -22.27 -15.20
CA TYR A 299 -11.55 -21.13 -14.75
C TYR A 299 -12.42 -20.54 -15.87
N GLY A 300 -12.72 -21.35 -16.90
CA GLY A 300 -13.48 -20.90 -18.08
C GLY A 300 -12.62 -20.19 -19.12
N GLN A 301 -13.28 -19.38 -19.97
CA GLN A 301 -12.61 -18.60 -21.00
C GLN A 301 -11.98 -17.33 -20.38
N SER A 302 -10.70 -17.14 -20.62
CA SER A 302 -9.93 -15.95 -20.22
C SER A 302 -8.95 -15.59 -21.34
N ASN A 303 -8.67 -14.30 -21.48
CA ASN A 303 -7.65 -13.79 -22.40
C ASN A 303 -6.25 -13.86 -21.78
N PHE A 304 -6.14 -14.13 -20.47
CA PHE A 304 -4.90 -14.33 -19.75
C PHE A 304 -4.51 -15.81 -19.66
N PRO A 305 -3.21 -16.13 -19.61
CA PRO A 305 -2.78 -17.49 -19.35
C PRO A 305 -3.22 -17.92 -17.96
N CYS A 306 -3.89 -19.08 -17.86
CA CYS A 306 -4.38 -19.63 -16.61
C CYS A 306 -3.22 -20.13 -15.72
N LEU A 307 -2.60 -19.21 -14.99
CA LEU A 307 -1.45 -19.45 -14.10
C LEU A 307 -1.88 -19.25 -12.64
N TRP A 308 -1.91 -20.33 -11.87
CA TRP A 308 -2.22 -20.27 -10.44
C TRP A 308 -1.08 -20.85 -9.62
N THR A 309 -1.05 -20.53 -8.33
CA THR A 309 0.00 -20.99 -7.41
C THR A 309 -0.62 -21.65 -6.20
N VAL A 310 0.16 -22.44 -5.46
CA VAL A 310 -0.35 -23.21 -4.32
C VAL A 310 -0.60 -22.37 -3.06
N SER A 311 -0.06 -21.15 -2.98
CA SER A 311 -0.21 -20.24 -1.85
C SER A 311 -0.21 -18.79 -2.31
N GLY A 312 -0.85 -17.90 -1.54
CA GLY A 312 -0.92 -16.48 -1.86
C GLY A 312 0.45 -15.81 -1.96
N TRP A 313 1.40 -16.16 -1.09
CA TRP A 313 2.74 -15.58 -1.14
C TRP A 313 3.51 -15.94 -2.41
N HIS A 314 3.20 -17.07 -3.07
CA HIS A 314 3.85 -17.45 -4.32
C HIS A 314 3.40 -16.51 -5.44
N ALA A 315 2.09 -16.28 -5.54
CA ALA A 315 1.52 -15.33 -6.49
C ALA A 315 2.06 -13.92 -6.26
N SER A 316 2.00 -13.39 -5.04
CA SER A 316 2.45 -12.03 -4.74
C SER A 316 3.95 -11.84 -4.96
N SER A 317 4.76 -12.83 -4.61
CA SER A 317 6.22 -12.80 -4.84
C SER A 317 6.57 -12.68 -6.31
N LEU A 318 5.93 -13.48 -7.16
CA LEU A 318 6.14 -13.42 -8.60
C LEU A 318 5.61 -12.11 -9.21
N GLN A 319 4.49 -11.58 -8.70
CA GLN A 319 3.99 -10.27 -9.11
C GLN A 319 4.98 -9.16 -8.78
N TYR A 320 5.59 -9.20 -7.60
CA TYR A 320 6.59 -8.22 -7.18
C TYR A 320 7.87 -8.35 -8.01
N TYR A 321 8.32 -9.56 -8.31
CA TYR A 321 9.44 -9.81 -9.23
C TYR A 321 9.19 -9.23 -10.63
N HIS A 322 8.04 -9.53 -11.25
CA HIS A 322 7.72 -8.98 -12.56
C HIS A 322 7.55 -7.47 -12.56
N THR A 323 7.04 -6.90 -11.46
CA THR A 323 6.93 -5.45 -11.30
C THR A 323 8.31 -4.81 -11.19
N ALA A 324 9.23 -5.41 -10.43
CA ALA A 324 10.61 -4.94 -10.32
C ALA A 324 11.32 -4.96 -11.68
N LEU A 325 11.17 -6.05 -12.45
CA LEU A 325 11.71 -6.14 -13.81
C LEU A 325 11.10 -5.12 -14.77
N ALA A 326 9.80 -4.83 -14.65
CA ALA A 326 9.14 -3.79 -15.43
C ALA A 326 9.71 -2.40 -15.12
N ILE A 327 9.91 -2.07 -13.84
CA ILE A 327 10.53 -0.81 -13.42
C ILE A 327 11.97 -0.71 -13.94
N LEU A 328 12.78 -1.77 -13.80
CA LEU A 328 14.15 -1.78 -14.31
C LEU A 328 14.23 -1.69 -15.83
N SER A 329 13.28 -2.27 -16.55
CA SER A 329 13.20 -2.13 -18.01
C SER A 329 12.95 -0.67 -18.41
N ILE A 330 12.13 0.06 -17.64
CA ILE A 330 11.88 1.50 -17.84
C ILE A 330 13.11 2.35 -17.47
N ALA A 331 13.86 1.93 -16.46
CA ALA A 331 15.05 2.61 -15.97
C ALA A 331 16.35 2.18 -16.69
N GLU A 332 16.25 1.39 -17.78
CA GLU A 332 17.42 0.92 -18.53
C GLU A 332 18.20 2.13 -19.10
N PRO A 333 19.50 2.28 -18.80
CA PRO A 333 20.28 3.41 -19.28
C PRO A 333 20.38 3.42 -20.81
N MET A 334 20.19 4.60 -21.43
CA MET A 334 20.22 4.73 -22.89
C MET A 334 21.60 4.38 -23.46
N GLN A 335 21.61 3.50 -24.45
CA GLN A 335 22.80 3.19 -25.24
C GLN A 335 23.06 4.31 -26.27
N THR A 336 24.29 4.83 -26.31
CA THR A 336 24.70 5.85 -27.28
C THR A 336 25.15 5.22 -28.59
N GLY A 337 24.92 5.91 -29.72
CA GLY A 337 25.43 5.51 -31.04
C GLY A 337 24.53 4.56 -31.85
N MET A 338 23.24 4.43 -31.52
CA MET A 338 22.30 3.58 -32.25
C MET A 338 21.79 4.23 -33.55
N ASN A 339 21.63 3.45 -34.61
CA ASN A 339 20.94 3.89 -35.84
C ASN A 339 19.40 3.76 -35.72
N THR A 340 18.67 4.35 -36.68
CA THR A 340 17.19 4.38 -36.65
C THR A 340 16.56 2.99 -36.57
N LEU A 341 17.08 1.99 -37.30
CA LEU A 341 16.54 0.63 -37.26
C LEU A 341 16.75 -0.03 -35.90
N GLN A 342 17.94 0.16 -35.31
CA GLN A 342 18.25 -0.32 -33.96
C GLN A 342 17.35 0.35 -32.91
N GLN A 343 17.07 1.64 -33.05
CA GLN A 343 16.18 2.37 -32.15
C GLN A 343 14.73 1.84 -32.22
N ILE A 344 14.23 1.56 -33.43
CA ILE A 344 12.89 0.96 -33.62
C ILE A 344 12.84 -0.44 -32.99
N GLN A 345 13.88 -1.27 -33.19
CA GLN A 345 13.97 -2.59 -32.59
C GLN A 345 14.02 -2.53 -31.06
N LEU A 346 14.75 -1.57 -30.50
CA LEU A 346 14.81 -1.34 -29.06
C LEU A 346 13.43 -1.01 -28.49
N ILE A 347 12.71 -0.06 -29.09
CA ILE A 347 11.35 0.32 -28.66
C ILE A 347 10.39 -0.88 -28.74
N ASN A 348 10.43 -1.64 -29.83
CA ASN A 348 9.58 -2.82 -29.98
C ASN A 348 9.88 -3.90 -28.94
N ASN A 349 11.17 -4.15 -28.65
CA ASN A 349 11.59 -5.10 -27.63
C ASN A 349 11.20 -4.63 -26.22
N PHE A 350 11.38 -3.34 -25.94
CA PHE A 350 11.00 -2.68 -24.71
C PHE A 350 9.50 -2.84 -24.43
N GLU A 351 8.66 -2.47 -25.37
CA GLU A 351 7.20 -2.59 -25.22
C GLU A 351 6.76 -4.07 -25.13
N LYS A 352 7.42 -5.00 -25.84
CA LYS A 352 7.16 -6.44 -25.72
C LYS A 352 7.49 -6.97 -24.32
N LYS A 353 8.63 -6.56 -23.74
CA LYS A 353 9.04 -6.92 -22.37
C LYS A 353 8.03 -6.41 -21.35
N LEU A 354 7.63 -5.14 -21.44
CA LEU A 354 6.67 -4.55 -20.51
C LEU A 354 5.28 -5.19 -20.60
N ASN A 355 4.81 -5.45 -21.82
CA ASN A 355 3.57 -6.20 -22.02
C ASN A 355 3.66 -7.62 -21.43
N HIS A 356 4.80 -8.31 -21.55
CA HIS A 356 4.99 -9.63 -20.93
C HIS A 356 4.83 -9.56 -19.39
N HIS A 357 5.52 -8.62 -18.73
CA HIS A 357 5.39 -8.46 -17.28
C HIS A 357 3.98 -8.06 -16.85
N ALA A 358 3.32 -7.18 -17.61
CA ALA A 358 1.92 -6.81 -17.36
C ALA A 358 0.97 -8.02 -17.44
N VAL A 359 1.18 -8.92 -18.40
CA VAL A 359 0.42 -10.17 -18.52
C VAL A 359 0.67 -11.09 -17.34
N GLN A 360 1.92 -11.26 -16.91
CA GLN A 360 2.24 -12.13 -15.76
C GLN A 360 1.62 -11.61 -14.46
N VAL A 361 1.80 -10.31 -14.16
CA VAL A 361 1.22 -9.68 -12.97
C VAL A 361 -0.30 -9.84 -12.92
N SER A 362 -0.96 -9.60 -14.05
CA SER A 362 -2.42 -9.69 -14.16
C SER A 362 -2.93 -11.13 -14.05
N ALA A 363 -2.28 -12.08 -14.74
CA ALA A 363 -2.66 -13.49 -14.69
C ALA A 363 -2.57 -14.05 -13.25
N LEU A 364 -1.46 -13.78 -12.55
CA LEU A 364 -1.27 -14.22 -11.17
C LEU A 364 -2.34 -13.65 -10.22
N ALA A 365 -2.84 -12.43 -10.48
CA ALA A 365 -3.94 -11.86 -9.71
C ALA A 365 -5.27 -12.58 -10.01
N ILE A 366 -5.60 -12.73 -11.30
CA ILE A 366 -6.86 -13.28 -11.79
C ILE A 366 -7.10 -14.70 -11.26
N PHE A 367 -6.09 -15.56 -11.30
CA PHE A 367 -6.25 -16.97 -10.95
C PHE A 367 -5.85 -17.30 -9.51
N SER A 368 -5.58 -16.30 -8.66
CA SER A 368 -5.25 -16.53 -7.24
C SER A 368 -6.44 -16.87 -6.35
N ASN A 369 -7.65 -16.43 -6.73
CA ASN A 369 -8.87 -16.48 -5.91
C ASN A 369 -8.64 -16.09 -4.43
N SER A 370 -7.81 -15.09 -4.17
CA SER A 370 -7.34 -14.74 -2.83
C SER A 370 -7.38 -13.23 -2.60
N ALA A 371 -8.22 -12.77 -1.67
CA ALA A 371 -8.31 -11.34 -1.32
C ALA A 371 -6.97 -10.73 -0.86
N PRO A 372 -6.15 -11.41 -0.04
CA PRO A 372 -4.79 -10.96 0.26
C PRO A 372 -3.92 -10.72 -0.98
N VAL A 373 -4.00 -11.60 -1.98
CA VAL A 373 -3.26 -11.43 -3.25
C VAL A 373 -3.80 -10.23 -4.01
N TRP A 374 -5.12 -10.09 -4.16
CA TRP A 374 -5.73 -8.98 -4.88
C TRP A 374 -5.36 -7.62 -4.29
N VAL A 375 -5.44 -7.47 -2.97
CA VAL A 375 -5.08 -6.21 -2.28
C VAL A 375 -3.63 -5.82 -2.56
N ASN A 376 -2.72 -6.80 -2.52
CA ASN A 376 -1.30 -6.60 -2.81
C ASN A 376 -0.99 -6.50 -4.32
N SER A 377 -1.94 -6.83 -5.19
CA SER A 377 -1.82 -6.72 -6.65
C SER A 377 -2.21 -5.34 -7.17
N PHE A 378 -2.97 -4.53 -6.43
CA PHE A 378 -3.48 -3.25 -6.93
C PHE A 378 -2.37 -2.27 -7.35
N GLY A 379 -1.29 -2.17 -6.56
CA GLY A 379 -0.10 -1.38 -6.92
C GLY A 379 0.58 -1.91 -8.19
N PRO A 380 1.02 -3.18 -8.21
CA PRO A 380 1.56 -3.86 -9.39
C PRO A 380 0.71 -3.69 -10.66
N ILE A 381 -0.61 -3.86 -10.56
CA ILE A 381 -1.56 -3.72 -11.67
C ILE A 381 -1.64 -2.27 -12.14
N SER A 382 -1.72 -1.31 -11.21
CA SER A 382 -1.73 0.12 -11.56
C SER A 382 -0.48 0.53 -12.34
N PHE A 383 0.68 -0.01 -11.96
CA PHE A 383 1.95 0.29 -12.61
C PHE A 383 2.15 -0.45 -13.93
N CYS A 384 1.93 -1.77 -13.95
CA CYS A 384 2.25 -2.64 -15.09
C CYS A 384 1.09 -2.73 -16.09
N GLY A 385 -0.16 -2.75 -15.63
CA GLY A 385 -1.35 -2.94 -16.46
C GLY A 385 -1.48 -1.99 -17.65
N PRO A 386 -1.08 -0.70 -17.57
CA PRO A 386 -1.08 0.20 -18.72
C PRO A 386 -0.20 -0.23 -19.91
N TRP A 387 0.69 -1.20 -19.72
CA TRP A 387 1.54 -1.77 -20.79
C TRP A 387 0.90 -2.96 -21.52
N LEU A 388 -0.32 -3.36 -21.14
CA LEU A 388 -1.08 -4.36 -21.89
C LEU A 388 -1.45 -3.82 -23.27
N ARG A 389 -1.16 -4.60 -24.31
CA ARG A 389 -1.44 -4.25 -25.71
C ARG A 389 -2.77 -4.78 -26.24
N ASP A 390 -3.32 -5.80 -25.59
CA ASP A 390 -4.54 -6.47 -26.02
C ASP A 390 -5.76 -5.85 -25.32
N SER A 391 -6.67 -5.27 -26.10
CA SER A 391 -7.86 -4.59 -25.59
C SER A 391 -8.82 -5.53 -24.86
N GLN A 392 -8.89 -6.81 -25.24
CA GLN A 392 -9.71 -7.80 -24.54
C GLN A 392 -9.13 -8.12 -23.16
N ARG A 393 -7.80 -8.23 -23.06
CA ARG A 393 -7.10 -8.37 -21.77
C ARG A 393 -7.29 -7.15 -20.87
N VAL A 394 -7.21 -5.95 -21.43
CA VAL A 394 -7.45 -4.71 -20.67
C VAL A 394 -8.88 -4.69 -20.13
N HIS A 395 -9.86 -5.06 -20.96
CA HIS A 395 -11.26 -5.13 -20.55
C HIS A 395 -11.47 -6.13 -19.40
N GLU A 396 -11.00 -7.36 -19.56
CA GLU A 396 -11.09 -8.40 -18.54
C GLU A 396 -10.42 -7.98 -17.22
N LEU A 397 -9.23 -7.38 -17.30
CA LEU A 397 -8.53 -6.88 -16.12
C LEU A 397 -9.31 -5.76 -15.40
N ILE A 398 -9.95 -4.86 -16.15
CA ILE A 398 -10.81 -3.81 -15.58
C ILE A 398 -12.01 -4.42 -14.85
N GLU A 399 -12.69 -5.40 -15.46
CA GLU A 399 -13.84 -6.08 -14.86
C GLU A 399 -13.46 -6.80 -13.57
N GLU A 400 -12.38 -7.58 -13.60
CA GLU A 400 -11.88 -8.29 -12.43
C GLU A 400 -11.38 -7.31 -11.33
N THR A 401 -10.69 -6.23 -11.70
CA THR A 401 -10.25 -5.20 -10.75
C THR A 401 -11.45 -4.55 -10.03
N ARG A 402 -12.53 -4.24 -10.75
CA ARG A 402 -13.78 -3.71 -10.14
C ARG A 402 -14.41 -4.72 -9.18
N LYS A 403 -14.47 -5.98 -9.58
CA LYS A 403 -15.00 -7.07 -8.76
C LYS A 403 -14.20 -7.26 -7.48
N TRP A 404 -12.87 -7.24 -7.54
CA TRP A 404 -12.02 -7.34 -6.35
C TRP A 404 -12.14 -6.09 -5.46
N GLY A 405 -12.20 -4.89 -6.06
CA GLY A 405 -12.47 -3.65 -5.34
C GLY A 405 -13.79 -3.69 -4.59
N SER A 406 -14.86 -4.20 -5.21
CA SER A 406 -16.16 -4.38 -4.54
C SER A 406 -16.13 -5.42 -3.42
N LYS A 407 -15.37 -6.50 -3.57
CA LYS A 407 -15.26 -7.56 -2.53
C LYS A 407 -14.43 -7.13 -1.32
N THR A 408 -13.42 -6.30 -1.53
CA THR A 408 -12.48 -5.87 -0.50
C THR A 408 -12.88 -4.51 0.11
N GLY A 409 -13.59 -3.69 -0.64
CA GLY A 409 -13.83 -2.28 -0.32
C GLY A 409 -12.66 -1.37 -0.68
N TRP A 410 -11.63 -1.89 -1.35
CA TRP A 410 -10.46 -1.10 -1.77
C TRP A 410 -10.82 -0.11 -2.88
N PRO A 411 -10.32 1.14 -2.84
CA PRO A 411 -10.63 2.15 -3.86
C PRO A 411 -9.84 1.88 -5.16
N VAL A 412 -10.50 1.24 -6.12
CA VAL A 412 -9.87 0.87 -7.41
C VAL A 412 -10.18 1.84 -8.56
N ALA A 413 -10.90 2.92 -8.31
CA ALA A 413 -11.40 3.82 -9.36
C ALA A 413 -10.26 4.44 -10.20
N SER A 414 -9.19 4.92 -9.56
CA SER A 414 -8.02 5.50 -10.23
C SER A 414 -7.28 4.47 -11.08
N ILE A 415 -7.18 3.22 -10.60
CA ILE A 415 -6.55 2.11 -11.33
C ILE A 415 -7.34 1.81 -12.59
N VAL A 416 -8.67 1.66 -12.46
CA VAL A 416 -9.58 1.41 -13.59
C VAL A 416 -9.51 2.54 -14.61
N GLU A 417 -9.48 3.79 -14.18
CA GLU A 417 -9.35 4.94 -15.08
C GLU A 417 -8.01 4.90 -15.85
N SER A 418 -6.90 4.61 -15.16
CA SER A 418 -5.59 4.48 -15.77
C SER A 418 -5.56 3.38 -16.85
N LEU A 419 -6.11 2.20 -16.54
CA LEU A 419 -6.21 1.08 -17.50
C LEU A 419 -7.10 1.42 -18.70
N SER A 420 -8.17 2.18 -18.48
CA SER A 420 -9.09 2.59 -19.54
C SER A 420 -8.42 3.54 -20.54
N ARG A 421 -7.55 4.43 -20.06
CA ARG A 421 -6.82 5.40 -20.90
C ARG A 421 -5.73 4.75 -21.75
N SER A 422 -5.14 3.63 -21.31
CA SER A 422 -4.16 2.89 -22.11
C SER A 422 -4.82 2.02 -23.18
N GLY A 423 -6.00 1.46 -22.89
CA GLY A 423 -6.75 0.59 -23.81
C GLY A 423 -7.26 1.28 -25.08
N THR A 424 -7.30 2.61 -25.13
CA THR A 424 -7.74 3.38 -26.32
C THR A 424 -6.60 3.70 -27.30
N ARG A 425 -5.35 3.34 -26.96
CA ARG A 425 -4.16 3.56 -27.82
C ARG A 425 -3.79 2.36 -28.70
N GLY A 426 -4.56 1.26 -28.62
CA GLY A 426 -4.34 0.02 -29.36
C GLY A 426 -5.05 -0.02 -30.70
#